data_AF-A0A4C1Z300-F1
#
_entry.id   AF-A0A4C1Z300-F1
#
_cell.length_a   1.000
_cell.length_b   1.000
_cell.length_c   1.000
_cell.angle_alpha   90.00
_cell.angle_beta   90.00
_cell.angle_gamma   90.00
#
_symmetry.space_group_name_H-M   'P 1'
#
loop_
_entity.id
_entity.type
_entity.pdbx_description
1 polymer ?
#
loop_
_entity_poly.entity_id
_entity_poly.type
_entity_poly.pdbx_seq_one_letter_code
_entity_poly.pdbx_strand_id
1 'polypeptide(L)'
;MADQCAPAVLKDNHSYEIIYSVAASSTAAWRNRNDRKRTTTTFLGVEIATTMRSIVKSCLECRIKKATLPEPPTRDHPRYRLAYDHNSFTFVGLDYFGPFSVTVGRQHQKGYLALFMCVTTRVVHLEIAANLTADSDVLALRRMITCQA
;
A
#
# COMPACT_ATOMS: atom_id res chain seq x y z
N MET A 1 -25.44 -15.89 6.61
CA MET A 1 -25.04 -15.05 5.47
C MET A 1 -23.53 -15.22 5.28
N ALA A 2 -23.15 -15.75 4.12
CA ALA A 2 -21.81 -15.82 3.53
C ALA A 2 -20.62 -16.25 4.42
N ASP A 3 -20.41 -17.56 4.54
CA ASP A 3 -19.07 -18.13 4.70
C ASP A 3 -18.70 -18.87 3.40
N GLN A 4 -18.66 -18.11 2.31
CA GLN A 4 -18.08 -18.59 1.05
C GLN A 4 -16.56 -18.43 1.16
N CYS A 5 -15.91 -19.32 1.90
CA CYS A 5 -14.53 -19.68 1.61
C CYS A 5 -14.52 -20.46 0.29
N ALA A 6 -14.74 -19.77 -0.82
CA ALA A 6 -14.39 -20.32 -2.12
C ALA A 6 -12.89 -20.62 -2.07
N PRO A 7 -12.44 -21.86 -2.34
CA PRO A 7 -11.02 -22.15 -2.40
C PRO A 7 -10.44 -21.20 -3.46
N ALA A 8 -9.38 -20.49 -3.09
CA ALA A 8 -8.72 -19.56 -3.99
C ALA A 8 -8.36 -20.30 -5.28
N VAL A 9 -9.10 -20.02 -6.36
CA VAL A 9 -8.81 -20.55 -7.69
C VAL A 9 -7.49 -19.91 -8.12
N LEU A 10 -6.41 -20.63 -7.89
CA LEU A 10 -5.05 -20.25 -8.27
C LEU A 10 -4.85 -20.59 -9.76
N LYS A 11 -4.11 -19.73 -10.47
CA LYS A 11 -3.89 -19.85 -11.92
C LYS A 11 -3.27 -21.19 -12.29
N ASP A 12 -3.62 -21.67 -13.49
CA ASP A 12 -3.01 -22.85 -14.07
C ASP A 12 -1.48 -22.71 -14.11
N ASN A 13 -0.75 -23.77 -13.76
CA ASN A 13 0.72 -23.88 -13.70
C ASN A 13 1.44 -23.41 -12.41
N HIS A 14 0.71 -23.09 -11.34
CA HIS A 14 1.29 -22.87 -10.01
C HIS A 14 1.79 -24.20 -9.40
N SER A 15 2.67 -24.17 -8.40
CA SER A 15 3.34 -25.34 -7.76
C SER A 15 2.42 -26.37 -7.07
N TYR A 16 1.12 -26.35 -7.39
CA TYR A 16 0.10 -27.30 -6.98
C TYR A 16 0.08 -28.60 -7.79
N GLU A 17 0.77 -28.72 -8.93
CA GLU A 17 0.92 -30.03 -9.59
C GLU A 17 1.57 -31.06 -8.65
N ILE A 18 2.47 -30.60 -7.77
CA ILE A 18 3.07 -31.40 -6.70
C ILE A 18 2.03 -31.77 -5.63
N ILE A 19 1.09 -30.87 -5.33
CA ILE A 19 -0.01 -31.11 -4.38
C ILE A 19 -0.95 -32.21 -4.91
N TYR A 20 -1.33 -32.13 -6.20
CA TYR A 20 -2.19 -33.14 -6.83
C TYR A 20 -1.47 -34.48 -7.02
N SER A 21 -0.18 -34.51 -7.36
CA SER A 21 0.57 -35.77 -7.54
C SER A 21 0.85 -36.51 -6.23
N VAL A 22 1.12 -35.80 -5.13
CA VAL A 22 1.27 -36.41 -3.78
C VAL A 22 -0.07 -36.92 -3.26
N ALA A 23 -1.17 -36.20 -3.49
CA ALA A 23 -2.51 -36.70 -3.20
C ALA A 23 -2.86 -37.92 -4.09
N ALA A 24 -2.60 -37.84 -5.40
CA ALA A 24 -2.91 -38.89 -6.36
C ALA A 24 -2.16 -40.21 -6.08
N SER A 25 -0.89 -40.15 -5.71
CA SER A 25 -0.07 -41.33 -5.37
C SER A 25 -0.54 -42.02 -4.09
N SER A 26 -1.08 -41.28 -3.11
CA SER A 26 -1.71 -41.87 -1.92
C SER A 26 -3.12 -42.43 -2.18
N THR A 27 -3.87 -41.85 -3.13
CA THR A 27 -5.21 -42.34 -3.53
C THR A 27 -5.20 -43.46 -4.56
N ALA A 28 -4.07 -43.73 -5.23
CA ALA A 28 -3.94 -44.84 -6.20
C ALA A 28 -4.18 -46.23 -5.57
N ALA A 29 -4.17 -46.33 -4.24
CA ALA A 29 -4.53 -47.53 -3.48
C ALA A 29 -6.05 -47.76 -3.34
N TRP A 30 -6.92 -46.80 -3.69
CA TRP A 30 -8.38 -46.89 -3.45
C TRP A 30 -9.19 -46.65 -4.72
N ARG A 31 -9.04 -47.56 -5.68
CA ARG A 31 -9.82 -47.61 -6.91
C ARG A 31 -11.23 -48.18 -6.61
N ASN A 32 -12.16 -47.35 -6.15
CA ASN A 32 -13.59 -47.64 -6.29
C ASN A 32 -14.47 -46.38 -6.42
N ARG A 33 -15.46 -46.48 -7.32
CA ARG A 33 -15.91 -45.40 -8.21
C ARG A 33 -17.08 -44.54 -7.68
N ASN A 34 -17.39 -44.56 -6.38
CA ASN A 34 -18.70 -44.10 -5.89
C ASN A 34 -18.71 -43.06 -4.75
N ASP A 35 -17.64 -42.30 -4.51
CA ASP A 35 -17.62 -41.33 -3.39
C ASP A 35 -17.43 -39.87 -3.83
N ARG A 36 -18.40 -39.35 -4.59
CA ARG A 36 -18.42 -37.96 -5.11
C ARG A 36 -18.83 -36.91 -4.06
N LYS A 37 -19.20 -37.30 -2.83
CA LYS A 37 -19.70 -36.38 -1.79
C LYS A 37 -18.84 -36.33 -0.52
N ARG A 38 -17.68 -36.98 -0.51
CA ARG A 38 -16.90 -37.21 0.71
C ARG A 38 -15.44 -36.77 0.62
N THR A 39 -15.13 -35.85 -0.28
CA THR A 39 -13.76 -35.37 -0.53
C THR A 39 -13.46 -34.04 0.15
N THR A 40 -14.16 -33.70 1.24
CA THR A 40 -13.87 -32.48 2.03
C THR A 40 -13.41 -32.78 3.45
N THR A 41 -13.40 -34.04 3.86
CA THR A 41 -13.11 -34.37 5.24
C THR A 41 -12.45 -35.74 5.29
N THR A 42 -11.38 -35.84 6.09
CA THR A 42 -10.64 -37.05 6.44
C THR A 42 -9.41 -37.35 5.56
N PHE A 43 -8.32 -37.71 6.22
CA PHE A 43 -6.97 -38.06 5.71
C PHE A 43 -5.95 -36.91 5.63
N LEU A 44 -5.84 -36.12 6.71
CA LEU A 44 -4.60 -35.40 7.05
C LEU A 44 -3.57 -36.41 7.60
N GLY A 45 -2.87 -37.10 6.72
CA GLY A 45 -1.59 -37.70 7.09
C GLY A 45 -0.63 -36.57 7.48
N VAL A 46 -0.01 -36.65 8.67
CA VAL A 46 0.86 -35.60 9.24
C VAL A 46 1.96 -35.17 8.25
N GLU A 47 2.44 -36.09 7.42
CA GLU A 47 3.51 -35.88 6.42
C GLU A 47 3.07 -35.08 5.17
N ILE A 48 1.80 -35.16 4.78
CA ILE A 48 1.29 -34.39 3.63
C ILE A 48 1.11 -32.93 4.04
N ALA A 49 0.62 -32.70 5.26
CA ALA A 49 0.41 -31.36 5.80
C ALA A 49 1.74 -30.61 6.03
N THR A 50 2.84 -31.28 6.40
CA THR A 50 4.17 -30.66 6.51
C THR A 50 4.73 -30.27 5.14
N THR A 51 4.59 -31.14 4.15
CA THR A 51 5.05 -30.90 2.77
C THR A 51 4.28 -29.74 2.12
N MET A 52 2.94 -29.71 2.28
CA MET A 52 2.11 -28.59 1.83
C MET A 52 2.52 -27.26 2.48
N ARG A 53 2.76 -27.26 3.80
CA ARG A 53 3.23 -26.06 4.51
C ARG A 53 4.60 -25.59 4.00
N SER A 54 5.48 -26.51 3.63
CA SER A 54 6.79 -26.20 3.04
C SER A 54 6.64 -25.55 1.65
N ILE A 55 5.82 -26.12 0.78
CA ILE A 55 5.56 -25.60 -0.58
C ILE A 55 4.88 -24.22 -0.53
N VAL A 56 3.87 -24.04 0.33
CA VAL A 56 3.21 -22.73 0.50
C VAL A 56 4.18 -21.69 1.07
N LYS A 57 5.13 -22.10 1.93
CA LYS A 57 6.19 -21.22 2.44
C LYS A 57 7.23 -20.87 1.37
N SER A 58 7.53 -21.75 0.42
CA SER A 58 8.53 -21.49 -0.63
C SER A 58 7.95 -20.74 -1.84
N CYS A 59 6.65 -20.87 -2.10
CA CYS A 59 6.00 -20.21 -3.24
C CYS A 59 5.87 -18.69 -3.04
N LEU A 60 6.38 -17.91 -4.00
CA LEU A 60 6.34 -16.45 -3.99
C LEU A 60 4.91 -15.89 -4.01
N GLU A 61 4.03 -16.42 -4.86
CA GLU A 61 2.63 -15.94 -4.95
C GLU A 61 1.87 -16.17 -3.65
N CYS A 62 2.04 -17.33 -3.01
CA CYS A 62 1.47 -17.63 -1.71
C CYS A 62 2.03 -16.72 -0.62
N ARG A 63 3.33 -16.43 -0.63
CA ARG A 63 3.96 -15.50 0.31
C ARG A 63 3.42 -14.08 0.15
N ILE A 64 3.25 -13.60 -1.09
CA ILE A 64 2.70 -12.27 -1.36
C ILE A 64 1.23 -12.19 -0.90
N LYS A 65 0.40 -13.17 -1.24
CA LYS A 65 -1.02 -13.20 -0.83
C LYS A 65 -1.20 -13.34 0.68
N LYS A 66 -0.29 -14.04 1.36
CA LYS A 66 -0.29 -14.23 2.82
C LYS A 66 0.47 -13.11 3.56
N ALA A 67 1.12 -12.20 2.85
CA ALA A 67 1.92 -11.16 3.49
C ALA A 67 1.01 -10.27 4.34
N THR A 68 1.21 -10.32 5.66
CA THR A 68 0.67 -9.33 6.58
C THR A 68 1.73 -8.26 6.75
N LEU A 69 1.36 -6.99 6.58
CA LEU A 69 2.27 -5.89 6.85
C LEU A 69 2.60 -5.89 8.34
N PRO A 70 3.87 -6.03 8.75
CA PRO A 70 4.24 -5.86 10.15
C PRO A 70 3.89 -4.43 10.57
N GLU A 71 3.39 -4.26 11.79
CA GLU A 71 3.18 -2.93 12.34
C GLU A 71 4.54 -2.23 12.45
N PRO A 72 4.73 -1.05 11.83
CA PRO A 72 5.99 -0.35 11.94
C PRO A 72 6.23 0.03 13.40
N PRO A 73 7.45 -0.15 13.94
CA PRO A 73 7.73 0.23 15.32
C PRO A 73 7.50 1.74 15.50
N THR A 74 6.81 2.12 16.57
CA THR A 74 6.68 3.52 16.96
C THR A 74 8.06 4.07 17.27
N ARG A 75 8.51 5.03 16.46
CA ARG A 75 9.74 5.80 16.70
C ARG A 75 9.38 7.20 17.14
N ASP A 76 10.31 7.82 17.87
CA ASP A 76 10.19 9.22 18.24
C ASP A 76 9.98 10.10 17.02
N HIS A 77 9.09 11.08 17.17
CA HIS A 77 8.92 12.08 16.15
C HIS A 77 10.20 12.91 16.01
N PRO A 78 10.55 13.36 14.80
CA PRO A 78 11.64 14.29 14.59
C PRO A 78 11.50 15.54 15.46
N ARG A 79 12.60 16.02 16.03
CA ARG A 79 12.61 17.16 16.96
C ARG A 79 11.94 18.41 16.39
N TYR A 80 12.06 18.65 15.08
CA TYR A 80 11.43 19.80 14.41
C TYR A 80 9.89 19.77 14.43
N ARG A 81 9.26 18.61 14.70
CA ARG A 81 7.79 18.55 14.94
C ARG A 81 7.38 18.99 16.34
N LEU A 82 8.33 19.03 17.27
CA LEU A 82 8.12 19.32 18.69
C LEU A 82 8.80 20.63 19.12
N ALA A 83 9.29 21.42 18.17
CA ALA A 83 10.06 22.64 18.40
C ALA A 83 9.16 23.84 18.77
N TYR A 84 8.48 23.75 19.91
CA TYR A 84 7.63 24.83 20.45
C TYR A 84 8.43 26.05 20.93
N ASP A 85 9.74 25.91 21.07
CA ASP A 85 10.71 26.94 21.41
C ASP A 85 11.08 27.84 20.21
N HIS A 86 10.64 27.51 19.00
CA HIS A 86 10.91 28.28 17.78
C HIS A 86 9.67 29.04 17.30
N ASN A 87 9.88 30.12 16.55
CA ASN A 87 8.77 30.90 15.96
C ASN A 87 7.95 30.07 14.97
N SER A 88 6.69 30.46 14.75
CA SER A 88 5.84 29.87 13.71
C SER A 88 6.52 29.97 12.33
N PHE A 89 6.33 28.94 11.51
CA PHE A 89 6.96 28.77 10.19
C PHE A 89 8.51 28.69 10.20
N THR A 90 9.14 28.39 11.34
CA THR A 90 10.59 28.07 11.34
C THR A 90 10.87 26.75 10.61
N PHE A 91 9.98 25.77 10.77
CA PHE A 91 10.01 24.51 10.05
C PHE A 91 8.75 24.41 9.20
N VAL A 92 8.92 24.45 7.88
CA VAL A 92 7.81 24.45 6.92
C VAL A 92 7.95 23.25 5.99
N GLY A 93 6.86 22.51 5.82
CA GLY A 93 6.68 21.59 4.72
C GLY A 93 6.06 22.31 3.53
N LEU A 94 6.61 22.11 2.34
CA LEU A 94 6.03 22.57 1.09
C LEU A 94 5.42 21.38 0.36
N ASP A 95 4.16 21.51 -0.03
CA ASP A 95 3.45 20.55 -0.89
C ASP A 95 2.68 21.28 -1.98
N TYR A 96 2.29 20.56 -3.04
CA TYR A 96 1.54 21.12 -4.15
C TYR A 96 0.23 20.39 -4.36
N PHE A 97 -0.86 21.15 -4.37
CA PHE A 97 -2.17 20.61 -4.66
C PHE A 97 -2.61 20.97 -6.08
N GLY A 98 -2.77 19.92 -6.89
CA GLY A 98 -3.54 19.87 -8.14
C GLY A 98 -3.09 20.77 -9.29
N PRO A 99 -3.25 20.34 -10.55
CA PRO A 99 -3.37 21.27 -11.67
C PRO A 99 -4.81 21.77 -11.76
N PHE A 100 -5.04 23.00 -11.33
CA PHE A 100 -6.28 23.73 -11.54
C PHE A 100 -6.28 24.39 -12.92
N SER A 101 -7.42 24.38 -13.61
CA SER A 101 -7.58 25.20 -14.82
C SER A 101 -7.88 26.63 -14.40
N VAL A 102 -6.92 27.52 -14.59
CA VAL A 102 -7.02 28.94 -14.25
C VAL A 102 -7.09 29.73 -15.55
N THR A 103 -8.09 30.61 -15.65
CA THR A 103 -8.22 31.49 -16.82
C THR A 103 -7.40 32.74 -16.59
N VAL A 104 -6.34 32.92 -17.38
CA VAL A 104 -5.50 34.13 -17.37
C VAL A 104 -5.75 34.88 -18.67
N GLY A 105 -6.56 35.93 -18.61
CA GLY A 105 -7.01 36.67 -19.79
C GLY A 105 -7.90 35.81 -20.69
N ARG A 106 -7.44 35.54 -21.93
CA ARG A 106 -8.16 34.70 -22.91
C ARG A 106 -7.65 33.24 -22.96
N GLN A 107 -6.65 32.90 -22.14
CA GLN A 107 -6.00 31.60 -22.16
C GLN A 107 -6.35 30.81 -20.90
N HIS A 108 -6.56 29.50 -21.06
CA HIS A 108 -6.67 28.56 -19.95
C HIS A 108 -5.30 27.96 -19.67
N GLN A 109 -4.79 28.14 -18.46
CA GLN A 109 -3.50 27.62 -18.03
C GLN A 109 -3.69 26.68 -16.84
N LYS A 110 -2.76 25.76 -16.66
CA LYS A 110 -2.68 24.99 -15.42
C LYS A 110 -2.08 25.89 -14.36
N GLY A 111 -2.64 25.87 -13.17
CA GLY A 111 -2.12 26.51 -11.97
C GLY A 111 -2.09 25.52 -10.83
N TYR A 112 -1.20 25.72 -9.88
CA TYR A 112 -1.01 24.86 -8.72
C TYR A 112 -1.15 25.67 -7.45
N LEU A 113 -1.58 25.03 -6.36
CA LEU A 113 -1.60 25.65 -5.04
C LEU A 113 -0.41 25.14 -4.23
N ALA A 114 0.53 26.03 -3.92
CA ALA A 114 1.63 25.78 -2.99
C ALA A 114 1.09 25.84 -1.55
N LEU A 115 1.19 24.72 -0.85
CA LEU A 115 0.80 24.53 0.53
C LEU A 115 2.04 24.64 1.41
N PHE A 116 2.16 25.73 2.16
CA PHE A 116 3.20 25.91 3.15
C PHE A 116 2.65 25.56 4.53
N MET A 117 2.97 24.37 5.04
CA MET A 117 2.50 23.90 6.34
C MET A 117 3.58 24.10 7.40
N CYS A 118 3.27 24.89 8.43
CA CYS A 118 4.10 24.97 9.62
C CYS A 118 4.06 23.63 10.38
N VAL A 119 5.21 23.01 10.57
CA VAL A 119 5.28 21.64 11.13
C VAL A 119 4.96 21.62 12.63
N THR A 120 5.25 22.70 13.35
CA THR A 120 5.02 22.83 14.80
C THR A 120 3.56 23.17 15.11
N THR A 121 2.98 24.14 14.41
CA THR A 121 1.61 24.64 14.68
C THR A 121 0.53 24.02 13.79
N ARG A 122 0.92 23.33 12.71
CA ARG A 122 0.03 22.80 11.66
C ARG A 122 -0.82 23.86 10.94
N VAL A 123 -0.44 25.13 11.03
CA VAL A 123 -1.04 26.22 10.26
C VAL A 123 -0.59 26.10 8.80
N VAL A 124 -1.52 26.32 7.87
CA VAL A 124 -1.27 26.24 6.42
C VAL A 124 -1.36 27.64 5.83
N HIS A 125 -0.29 28.06 5.13
CA HIS A 125 -0.26 29.24 4.28
C HIS A 125 -0.39 28.80 2.81
N LEU A 126 -1.24 29.49 2.05
CA LEU A 126 -1.62 29.10 0.69
C LEU A 126 -1.10 30.14 -0.31
N GLU A 127 -0.38 29.68 -1.32
CA GLU A 127 0.14 30.52 -2.39
C GLU A 127 -0.18 29.91 -3.76
N ILE A 128 -0.48 30.75 -4.74
CA ILE A 128 -0.70 30.27 -6.11
C ILE A 128 0.66 30.14 -6.80
N ALA A 129 0.94 28.99 -7.39
CA ALA A 129 2.09 28.76 -8.27
C ALA A 129 1.59 28.57 -9.71
N ALA A 130 2.27 29.17 -10.68
CA ALA A 130 1.90 29.03 -12.09
C ALA A 130 2.13 27.58 -12.56
N ASN A 131 3.35 27.06 -12.36
CA ASN A 131 3.74 25.72 -12.78
C ASN A 131 4.51 25.00 -11.65
N LEU A 132 4.76 23.69 -11.80
CA LEU A 132 5.66 22.89 -10.96
C LEU A 132 7.13 23.09 -11.39
N THR A 133 7.57 24.34 -11.48
CA THR A 133 8.96 24.69 -11.86
C THR A 133 9.64 25.42 -10.70
N ALA A 134 10.95 25.22 -10.56
CA ALA A 134 11.73 25.85 -9.49
C ALA A 134 11.57 27.38 -9.44
N ASP A 135 11.45 28.05 -10.59
CA ASP A 135 11.22 29.50 -10.63
C ASP A 135 9.87 29.89 -10.02
N SER A 136 8.81 29.11 -10.31
CA SER A 136 7.49 29.31 -9.72
C SER A 136 7.52 29.07 -8.21
N ASP A 137 8.29 28.07 -7.78
CA ASP A 137 8.46 27.70 -6.37
C ASP A 137 9.18 28.80 -5.58
N VAL A 138 10.28 29.34 -6.12
CA VAL A 138 11.01 30.46 -5.51
C VAL A 138 10.12 31.69 -5.38
N LEU A 139 9.29 31.97 -6.39
CA LEU A 139 8.33 33.07 -6.34
C LEU A 139 7.25 32.84 -5.27
N ALA A 140 6.73 31.62 -5.13
CA ALA A 140 5.77 31.26 -4.09
C ALA A 140 6.39 31.37 -2.69
N LEU A 141 7.63 30.90 -2.52
CA LEU A 141 8.38 31.02 -1.26
C LEU A 141 8.60 32.48 -0.87
N ARG A 142 8.97 33.34 -1.83
CA ARG A 142 9.14 34.78 -1.59
C ARG A 142 7.84 35.44 -1.13
N ARG A 143 6.70 35.08 -1.74
CA ARG A 143 5.39 35.59 -1.32
C ARG A 143 5.05 35.15 0.10
N MET A 144 5.24 33.87 0.43
CA MET A 144 5.05 33.37 1.80
C MET A 144 5.88 34.18 2.82
N ILE A 145 7.18 34.36 2.57
CA ILE A 145 8.07 35.08 3.50
C ILE A 145 7.65 36.55 3.64
N THR A 146 7.20 37.17 2.56
CA THR A 146 6.77 38.58 2.57
C THR A 146 5.42 38.78 3.26
N CYS A 147 4.53 37.78 3.19
CA CYS A 147 3.19 37.80 3.76
C CYS A 147 3.12 37.29 5.22
N GLN A 148 4.24 36.87 5.84
CA GLN A 148 4.28 36.57 7.26
C GLN A 148 4.06 37.85 8.08
N ALA A 149 2.81 38.09 8.46
CA ALA A 149 2.40 39.04 9.48
C ALA A 149 1.94 38.30 10.74
#